data_AF-A0A8S3HMG8-F1
#
_entry.id   AF-A0A8S3HMG8-F1
#
_cell.length_a   1.000
_cell.length_b   1.000
_cell.length_c   1.000
_cell.angle_alpha   90.00
_cell.angle_beta   90.00
_cell.angle_gamma   90.00
#
_symmetry.space_group_name_H-M   'P 1'
#
loop_
_entity.id
_entity.type
_entity.pdbx_description
1 polymer ?
#
loop_
_entity_poly.entity_id
_entity_poly.type
_entity_poly.pdbx_seq_one_letter_code
_entity_poly.pdbx_strand_id
1 'polypeptide(L)'
;QFGDSGELKLDDSSTHRNKFERNNEDVFKFPNILSLGALTKVRVTNHETALFKKAWHLEYVQVDDEQTGQSFMFPCNKWLSSSEDDKQTVRDIKCASDSPDSSRRGSLTPDGKVPYEIEVVTSDKANAGTTQHGWILLEGNKKRSDRFLMKNTPQKKILRRGQTDVFTFKSRPLGELRRIILGHQERPEYQLPSYEGREAQWHVAHITITDPSTGTKYEFPIRKWLDINNVGDAFQCAEKQEDAVTQQRHRESIKYKVTVYTGDVDNAGTDANVSIIIYGTLGDTGPRPLKQKGRNLFERGQVDDFFIETLDLGK
;
A
#
# COMPACT_ATOMS: atom_id res chain seq x y z
N GLN A 1 -19.01 -14.68 11.56
CA GLN A 1 -18.67 -13.69 10.52
C GLN A 1 -19.38 -12.42 10.91
N PHE A 2 -18.64 -11.39 11.28
CA PHE A 2 -19.25 -10.08 11.51
C PHE A 2 -19.74 -9.56 10.15
N GLY A 3 -20.96 -9.03 10.10
CA GLY A 3 -21.66 -8.63 8.87
C GLY A 3 -21.08 -7.36 8.23
N ASP A 4 -21.84 -6.73 7.34
CA ASP A 4 -21.51 -5.41 6.79
C ASP A 4 -22.21 -4.27 7.56
N SER A 5 -21.73 -3.04 7.38
CA SER A 5 -22.32 -1.85 7.99
C SER A 5 -23.61 -1.37 7.32
N GLY A 6 -24.01 -1.97 6.19
CA GLY A 6 -24.88 -1.34 5.21
C GLY A 6 -24.23 -0.13 4.55
N GLU A 7 -25.02 0.59 3.75
CA GLU A 7 -24.61 1.86 3.15
C GLU A 7 -24.66 2.99 4.18
N LEU A 8 -23.53 3.67 4.35
CA LEU A 8 -23.40 4.83 5.23
C LEU A 8 -23.28 6.09 4.41
N LYS A 9 -24.23 7.01 4.58
CA LYS A 9 -24.18 8.30 3.90
C LYS A 9 -23.20 9.23 4.60
N LEU A 10 -22.28 9.80 3.83
CA LEU A 10 -21.26 10.74 4.29
C LEU A 10 -21.78 12.18 4.15
N ASP A 11 -22.93 12.46 4.78
CA ASP A 11 -23.64 13.73 4.63
C ASP A 11 -23.20 14.78 5.67
N ASP A 12 -22.83 14.36 6.87
CA ASP A 12 -22.54 15.23 8.02
C ASP A 12 -21.06 15.10 8.45
N SER A 13 -20.18 15.84 7.78
CA SER A 13 -18.76 15.92 8.16
C SER A 13 -18.60 16.80 9.40
N SER A 14 -17.79 16.31 10.35
CA SER A 14 -17.43 17.02 11.58
C SER A 14 -16.29 18.02 11.38
N THR A 15 -15.55 17.94 10.26
CA THR A 15 -14.40 18.81 9.97
C THR A 15 -14.72 19.91 8.97
N HIS A 16 -15.51 19.65 7.93
CA HIS A 16 -15.82 20.66 6.90
C HIS A 16 -17.29 20.66 6.50
N ARG A 17 -17.90 21.85 6.38
CA ARG A 17 -19.25 22.01 5.84
C ARG A 17 -19.33 21.65 4.36
N ASN A 18 -18.32 22.08 3.60
CA ASN A 18 -18.17 21.71 2.19
C ASN A 18 -17.22 20.52 2.09
N LYS A 19 -17.79 19.34 1.84
CA LYS A 19 -17.14 18.04 1.91
C LYS A 19 -16.42 17.72 0.61
N PHE A 20 -15.42 16.85 0.68
CA PHE A 20 -14.71 16.24 -0.45
C PHE A 20 -13.98 17.24 -1.35
N GLU A 21 -13.63 18.40 -0.80
CA GLU A 21 -12.82 19.39 -1.50
C GLU A 21 -11.35 18.96 -1.56
N ARG A 22 -10.64 19.50 -2.54
CA ARG A 22 -9.23 19.16 -2.77
C ARG A 22 -8.39 19.40 -1.52
N ASN A 23 -7.58 18.39 -1.14
CA ASN A 23 -6.71 18.38 0.04
C ASN A 23 -7.44 18.47 1.39
N ASN A 24 -8.76 18.25 1.43
CA ASN A 24 -9.48 18.15 2.70
C ASN A 24 -9.50 16.72 3.22
N GLU A 25 -9.50 16.62 4.55
CA GLU A 25 -9.83 15.41 5.29
C GLU A 25 -11.21 15.59 5.95
N ASP A 26 -12.19 14.81 5.49
CA ASP A 26 -13.56 14.86 5.99
C ASP A 26 -13.84 13.70 6.95
N VAL A 27 -14.24 14.02 8.18
CA VAL A 27 -14.44 13.03 9.24
C VAL A 27 -15.93 12.86 9.54
N PHE A 28 -16.41 11.62 9.45
CA PHE A 28 -17.80 11.25 9.68
C PHE A 28 -17.91 10.30 10.87
N LYS A 29 -18.95 10.47 11.69
CA LYS A 29 -19.16 9.66 12.90
C LYS A 29 -20.47 8.89 12.82
N PHE A 30 -20.42 7.60 13.14
CA PHE A 30 -21.56 6.70 13.10
C PHE A 30 -21.76 6.02 14.46
N PRO A 31 -22.31 6.72 15.46
CA PRO A 31 -22.38 6.23 16.85
C PRO A 31 -23.27 4.99 17.03
N ASN A 32 -24.17 4.71 16.08
CA ASN A 32 -25.13 3.62 16.16
C ASN A 32 -24.66 2.34 15.43
N ILE A 33 -23.39 2.26 15.04
CA ILE A 33 -22.82 1.07 14.40
C ILE A 33 -22.08 0.22 15.44
N LEU A 34 -22.40 -1.06 15.47
CA LEU A 34 -21.67 -2.03 16.28
C LEU A 34 -20.32 -2.35 15.63
N SER A 35 -19.31 -2.62 16.45
CA SER A 35 -18.02 -3.11 15.93
C SER A 35 -18.23 -4.32 15.02
N LEU A 36 -17.68 -4.22 13.80
CA LEU A 36 -17.66 -5.32 12.83
C LEU A 36 -16.37 -6.16 12.96
N GLY A 37 -15.57 -5.90 13.99
CA GLY A 37 -14.26 -6.53 14.17
C GLY A 37 -13.26 -6.14 13.08
N ALA A 38 -12.38 -7.07 12.73
CA ALA A 38 -11.33 -6.83 11.73
C ALA A 38 -11.93 -6.55 10.34
N LEU A 39 -11.78 -5.31 9.87
CA LEU A 39 -12.27 -4.89 8.56
C LEU A 39 -11.32 -5.33 7.44
N THR A 40 -11.86 -5.86 6.36
CA THR A 40 -11.07 -6.38 5.22
C THR A 40 -11.28 -5.59 3.94
N LYS A 41 -12.39 -4.87 3.80
CA LYS A 41 -12.74 -4.10 2.60
C LYS A 41 -13.72 -2.98 2.93
N VAL A 42 -13.62 -1.86 2.22
CA VAL A 42 -14.68 -0.85 2.13
C VAL A 42 -15.13 -0.68 0.69
N ARG A 43 -16.42 -0.40 0.49
CA ARG A 43 -16.95 0.05 -0.79
C ARG A 43 -17.26 1.54 -0.71
N VAL A 44 -16.70 2.34 -1.61
CA VAL A 44 -16.97 3.77 -1.70
C VAL A 44 -17.61 4.07 -3.05
N THR A 45 -18.70 4.83 -3.05
CA THR A 45 -19.47 5.18 -4.24
C THR A 45 -19.63 6.69 -4.34
N ASN A 46 -19.25 7.27 -5.48
CA ASN A 46 -19.63 8.62 -5.87
C ASN A 46 -20.95 8.57 -6.66
N HIS A 47 -22.03 9.04 -6.04
CA HIS A 47 -23.35 9.13 -6.69
C HIS A 47 -23.43 10.36 -7.61
N GLU A 48 -22.63 10.39 -8.68
CA GLU A 48 -22.71 11.44 -9.70
C GLU A 48 -24.13 11.50 -10.30
N THR A 49 -24.69 12.69 -10.41
CA THR A 49 -25.98 12.91 -11.11
C THR A 49 -25.74 13.60 -12.45
N ALA A 50 -26.70 13.51 -13.36
CA ALA A 50 -26.60 14.14 -14.68
C ALA A 50 -26.33 15.66 -14.62
N LEU A 51 -26.78 16.32 -13.54
CA LEU A 51 -26.61 17.75 -13.31
C LEU A 51 -25.31 18.11 -12.57
N PHE A 52 -24.69 17.16 -11.87
CA PHE A 52 -23.52 17.38 -11.03
C PHE A 52 -22.51 16.23 -11.17
N LYS A 53 -21.74 16.27 -12.27
CA LYS A 53 -20.59 15.38 -12.51
C LYS A 53 -19.32 15.98 -11.89
N LYS A 54 -19.25 15.98 -10.56
CA LYS A 54 -18.03 16.39 -9.87
C LYS A 54 -17.12 15.17 -9.71
N ALA A 55 -16.08 15.13 -10.52
CA ALA A 55 -15.02 14.16 -10.38
C ALA A 55 -14.37 14.29 -9.00
N TRP A 56 -14.27 13.17 -8.28
CA TRP A 56 -13.68 13.13 -6.95
C TRP A 56 -12.49 12.18 -6.95
N HIS A 57 -11.33 12.66 -6.49
CA HIS A 57 -10.16 11.82 -6.30
C HIS A 57 -10.05 11.41 -4.83
N LEU A 58 -10.25 10.12 -4.56
CA LEU A 58 -10.12 9.55 -3.23
C LEU A 58 -8.70 9.03 -3.01
N GLU A 59 -7.98 9.62 -2.04
CA GLU A 59 -6.62 9.18 -1.71
C GLU A 59 -6.63 7.92 -0.82
N TYR A 60 -7.37 7.94 0.28
CA TYR A 60 -7.54 6.81 1.19
C TYR A 60 -8.80 6.97 2.04
N VAL A 61 -9.25 5.88 2.68
CA VAL A 61 -10.24 5.90 3.77
C VAL A 61 -9.57 5.33 5.01
N GLN A 62 -9.71 6.00 6.15
CA GLN A 62 -9.37 5.46 7.47
C GLN A 62 -10.67 5.20 8.23
N VAL A 63 -10.79 4.04 8.86
CA VAL A 63 -11.92 3.67 9.71
C VAL A 63 -11.40 3.38 11.10
N ASP A 64 -11.83 4.18 12.08
CA ASP A 64 -11.50 4.00 13.48
C ASP A 64 -12.70 3.40 14.22
N ASP A 65 -12.52 2.20 14.77
CA ASP A 65 -13.47 1.56 15.66
C ASP A 65 -13.20 2.03 17.10
N GLU A 66 -13.94 3.06 17.55
CA GLU A 66 -13.79 3.61 18.90
C GLU A 66 -14.15 2.61 20.02
N GLN A 67 -14.93 1.54 19.73
CA GLN A 67 -15.28 0.53 20.74
C GLN A 67 -14.12 -0.42 21.02
N THR A 68 -13.35 -0.77 19.98
CA THR A 68 -12.21 -1.69 20.10
C THR A 68 -10.86 -0.98 20.12
N GLY A 69 -10.83 0.31 19.75
CA GLY A 69 -9.61 1.10 19.57
C GLY A 69 -8.82 0.73 18.31
N GLN A 70 -9.40 -0.03 17.37
CA GLN A 70 -8.73 -0.46 16.15
C GLN A 70 -8.89 0.57 15.02
N SER A 71 -7.81 0.78 14.25
CA SER A 71 -7.80 1.65 13.07
C SER A 71 -7.46 0.85 11.82
N PHE A 72 -8.27 1.00 10.78
CA PHE A 72 -8.19 0.28 9.52
C PHE A 72 -7.94 1.26 8.36
N MET A 73 -6.96 0.96 7.50
CA MET A 73 -6.54 1.83 6.41
C MET A 73 -6.89 1.21 5.05
N PHE A 74 -7.52 1.99 4.19
CA PHE A 74 -7.99 1.59 2.87
C PHE A 74 -7.43 2.55 1.82
N PRO A 75 -6.21 2.31 1.31
CA PRO A 75 -5.60 3.18 0.30
C PRO A 75 -6.32 3.03 -1.04
N CYS A 76 -6.72 4.16 -1.65
CA CYS A 76 -7.48 4.17 -2.91
C CYS A 76 -6.65 4.77 -4.07
N ASN A 77 -6.21 6.02 -3.93
CA ASN A 77 -5.47 6.78 -4.96
C ASN A 77 -6.09 6.72 -6.36
N LYS A 78 -7.41 6.88 -6.43
CA LYS A 78 -8.16 6.74 -7.68
C LYS A 78 -9.24 7.79 -7.79
N TRP A 79 -9.55 8.16 -9.03
CA TRP A 79 -10.75 8.93 -9.31
C TRP A 79 -11.98 8.02 -9.20
N LEU A 80 -13.00 8.54 -8.53
CA LEU A 80 -14.36 8.02 -8.52
C LEU A 80 -15.20 8.98 -9.36
N SER A 81 -15.18 8.80 -10.68
CA SER A 81 -15.83 9.72 -11.61
C SER A 81 -16.28 9.01 -12.87
N SER A 82 -17.33 9.50 -13.53
CA SER A 82 -17.72 9.02 -14.87
C SER A 82 -16.88 9.61 -16.01
N SER A 83 -16.07 10.65 -15.74
CA SER A 83 -15.28 11.34 -16.77
C SER A 83 -13.77 11.21 -16.63
N GLU A 84 -13.25 10.99 -15.41
CA GLU A 84 -11.82 10.92 -15.11
C GLU A 84 -11.31 9.48 -14.92
N ASP A 85 -10.00 9.28 -15.12
CA ASP A 85 -9.28 7.99 -14.98
C ASP A 85 -9.97 6.82 -15.72
N ASP A 86 -10.42 5.80 -15.01
CA ASP A 86 -11.07 4.62 -15.57
C ASP A 86 -12.60 4.73 -15.65
N LYS A 87 -13.13 5.92 -15.40
CA LYS A 87 -14.56 6.24 -15.51
C LYS A 87 -15.46 5.42 -14.56
N GLN A 88 -14.89 4.89 -13.48
CA GLN A 88 -15.66 4.20 -12.44
C GLN A 88 -15.98 5.15 -11.29
N THR A 89 -17.23 5.13 -10.82
CA THR A 89 -17.67 5.90 -9.66
C THR A 89 -17.70 5.07 -8.37
N VAL A 90 -17.43 3.77 -8.44
CA VAL A 90 -17.47 2.84 -7.30
C VAL A 90 -16.11 2.18 -7.13
N ARG A 91 -15.65 2.02 -5.87
CA ARG A 91 -14.42 1.31 -5.53
C ARG A 91 -14.63 0.34 -4.39
N ASP A 92 -14.21 -0.89 -4.62
CA ASP A 92 -13.96 -1.89 -3.58
C ASP A 92 -12.49 -1.82 -3.17
N ILE A 93 -12.22 -1.30 -1.99
CA ILE A 93 -10.87 -1.03 -1.49
C ILE A 93 -10.56 -2.04 -0.39
N LYS A 94 -9.56 -2.90 -0.60
CA LYS A 94 -9.12 -3.85 0.42
C LYS A 94 -8.40 -3.11 1.56
N CYS A 95 -8.56 -3.59 2.78
CA CYS A 95 -7.83 -3.08 3.92
C CYS A 95 -6.35 -3.41 3.74
N ALA A 96 -5.47 -2.44 3.99
CA ALA A 96 -4.03 -2.67 3.97
C ALA A 96 -3.56 -3.47 5.20
N SER A 97 -4.40 -3.69 6.21
CA SER A 97 -4.06 -4.44 7.41
C SER A 97 -4.43 -5.93 7.28
N ASP A 98 -3.57 -6.73 6.65
CA ASP A 98 -3.61 -8.19 6.83
C ASP A 98 -2.71 -8.59 8.01
N SER A 99 -3.30 -8.73 9.21
CA SER A 99 -3.01 -9.72 10.27
C SER A 99 -3.45 -9.25 11.68
N PRO A 100 -3.92 -10.16 12.55
CA PRO A 100 -4.58 -9.89 13.84
C PRO A 100 -3.63 -9.53 14.99
N ASP A 101 -2.44 -9.00 14.72
CA ASP A 101 -1.53 -8.55 15.77
C ASP A 101 -1.58 -7.03 15.89
N SER A 102 -2.67 -6.56 16.50
CA SER A 102 -3.06 -5.16 16.66
C SER A 102 -2.31 -4.46 17.79
N SER A 103 -1.02 -4.74 17.97
CA SER A 103 -0.19 -4.09 18.99
C SER A 103 1.00 -3.30 18.45
N ARG A 104 1.31 -3.35 17.13
CA ARG A 104 2.51 -2.69 16.57
C ARG A 104 2.39 -2.19 15.12
N ARG A 105 1.26 -1.62 14.67
CA ARG A 105 1.18 -1.07 13.29
C ARG A 105 0.79 0.40 13.27
N GLY A 106 1.60 1.17 12.54
CA GLY A 106 1.64 2.63 12.61
C GLY A 106 0.37 3.29 12.09
N SER A 107 -0.49 3.69 13.02
CA SER A 107 -1.40 4.82 12.82
C SER A 107 -0.59 6.00 12.29
N LEU A 108 -1.14 6.71 11.30
CA LEU A 108 -0.66 8.05 10.97
C LEU A 108 -0.55 8.82 12.30
N THR A 109 0.60 9.42 12.54
CA THR A 109 0.72 10.33 13.68
C THR A 109 -0.17 11.55 13.43
N PRO A 110 -0.60 12.28 14.47
CA PRO A 110 -1.47 13.46 14.30
C PRO A 110 -0.93 14.52 13.32
N ASP A 111 0.36 14.50 13.01
CA ASP A 111 1.02 15.34 12.00
C ASP A 111 1.10 14.73 10.59
N GLY A 112 0.36 13.65 10.32
CA GLY A 112 0.26 12.99 9.02
C GLY A 112 1.53 12.26 8.58
N LYS A 113 2.32 11.73 9.53
CA LYS A 113 3.56 10.99 9.25
C LYS A 113 3.43 9.51 9.59
N VAL A 114 4.19 8.70 8.87
CA VAL A 114 4.32 7.25 9.05
C VAL A 114 5.75 6.89 9.50
N PRO A 115 5.90 5.92 10.41
CA PRO A 115 7.21 5.53 10.96
C PRO A 115 7.90 4.46 10.09
N TYR A 116 8.60 4.86 9.04
CA TYR A 116 9.41 3.95 8.22
C TYR A 116 10.44 3.21 9.08
N GLU A 117 10.45 1.89 9.00
CA GLU A 117 11.46 1.03 9.64
C GLU A 117 12.57 0.74 8.63
N ILE A 118 13.80 1.06 9.00
CA ILE A 118 14.98 0.96 8.15
C ILE A 118 15.96 0.00 8.82
N GLU A 119 16.11 -1.19 8.25
CA GLU A 119 17.09 -2.19 8.64
C GLU A 119 18.34 -2.04 7.78
N VAL A 120 19.48 -1.77 8.41
CA VAL A 120 20.75 -1.54 7.75
C VAL A 120 21.70 -2.66 8.10
N VAL A 121 22.17 -3.39 7.09
CA VAL A 121 23.14 -4.47 7.26
C VAL A 121 24.52 -3.98 6.84
N THR A 122 25.39 -3.77 7.83
CA THR A 122 26.81 -3.49 7.59
C THR A 122 27.52 -4.81 7.28
N SER A 123 28.33 -4.84 6.22
CA SER A 123 28.96 -6.10 5.80
C SER A 123 29.95 -6.65 6.84
N ASP A 124 30.26 -7.93 6.72
CA ASP A 124 31.25 -8.65 7.52
C ASP A 124 32.69 -8.54 6.96
N LYS A 125 32.91 -7.74 5.91
CA LYS A 125 34.25 -7.47 5.35
C LYS A 125 35.17 -6.83 6.41
N ALA A 126 36.46 -7.08 6.30
CA ALA A 126 37.46 -6.43 7.16
C ALA A 126 37.30 -4.90 7.10
N ASN A 127 37.21 -4.26 8.27
CA ASN A 127 37.03 -2.81 8.44
C ASN A 127 35.74 -2.23 7.86
N ALA A 128 34.69 -3.04 7.66
CA ALA A 128 33.44 -2.59 7.05
C ALA A 128 32.61 -1.60 7.88
N GLY A 129 32.76 -1.61 9.20
CA GLY A 129 31.95 -0.78 10.09
C GLY A 129 32.51 0.63 10.27
N THR A 130 31.69 1.51 10.84
CA THR A 130 32.07 2.90 11.12
C THR A 130 31.84 3.29 12.59
N THR A 131 32.62 4.25 13.08
CA THR A 131 32.41 4.95 14.36
C THR A 131 31.70 6.29 14.21
N GLN A 132 31.51 6.73 12.97
CA GLN A 132 30.87 7.99 12.60
C GLN A 132 29.36 7.79 12.41
N HIS A 133 28.64 8.85 12.02
CA HIS A 133 27.22 8.78 11.73
C HIS A 133 26.96 8.25 10.32
N GLY A 134 25.92 7.44 10.15
CA GLY A 134 25.32 7.20 8.85
C GLY A 134 24.15 8.16 8.65
N TRP A 135 23.76 8.40 7.41
CA TRP A 135 22.49 9.06 7.11
C TRP A 135 21.88 8.49 5.85
N ILE A 136 20.55 8.51 5.80
CA ILE A 136 19.77 8.01 4.68
C ILE A 136 18.69 9.02 4.32
N LEU A 137 18.34 9.07 3.04
CA LEU A 137 17.22 9.82 2.52
C LEU A 137 16.42 8.89 1.60
N LEU A 138 15.10 8.96 1.70
CA LEU A 138 14.18 8.09 0.98
C LEU A 138 13.51 8.86 -0.16
N GLU A 139 13.48 8.25 -1.35
CA GLU A 139 12.79 8.81 -2.51
C GLU A 139 11.75 7.82 -3.03
N GLY A 140 10.49 8.18 -2.82
CA GLY A 140 9.35 7.50 -3.41
C GLY A 140 8.86 8.17 -4.68
N ASN A 141 7.93 7.51 -5.37
CA ASN A 141 7.33 8.02 -6.60
C ASN A 141 6.46 9.27 -6.42
N LYS A 142 6.02 9.58 -5.18
CA LYS A 142 5.22 10.77 -4.88
C LYS A 142 6.05 11.87 -4.22
N LYS A 143 6.88 11.52 -3.24
CA LYS A 143 7.59 12.48 -2.38
C LYS A 143 8.97 11.96 -1.98
N ARG A 144 9.76 12.90 -1.48
CA ARG A 144 11.08 12.68 -0.89
C ARG A 144 11.04 12.99 0.61
N SER A 145 11.74 12.18 1.41
CA SER A 145 11.89 12.46 2.84
C SER A 145 12.95 13.53 3.11
N ASP A 146 12.94 14.05 4.33
CA ASP A 146 14.12 14.70 4.89
C ASP A 146 15.27 13.70 5.05
N ARG A 147 16.48 14.22 5.27
CA ARG A 147 17.65 13.38 5.62
C ARG A 147 17.48 12.84 7.04
N PHE A 148 17.52 11.53 7.18
CA PHE A 148 17.48 10.83 8.45
C PHE A 148 18.88 10.47 8.92
N LEU A 149 19.24 10.95 10.12
CA LEU A 149 20.56 10.77 10.70
C LEU A 149 20.58 9.56 11.65
N MET A 150 21.41 8.57 11.33
CA MET A 150 21.69 7.41 12.16
C MET A 150 22.87 7.75 13.09
N LYS A 151 22.53 8.19 14.30
CA LYS A 151 23.49 8.71 15.29
C LYS A 151 24.22 7.57 16.00
N ASN A 152 25.52 7.49 15.76
CA ASN A 152 26.46 6.66 16.52
C ASN A 152 26.91 7.41 17.78
N THR A 153 26.72 6.82 18.95
CA THR A 153 27.08 7.45 20.23
C THR A 153 27.94 6.50 21.07
N PRO A 154 28.66 7.00 22.09
CA PRO A 154 29.42 6.13 22.99
C PRO A 154 28.55 5.07 23.67
N GLN A 155 27.29 5.42 23.98
CA GLN A 155 26.31 4.55 24.62
C GLN A 155 25.61 3.61 23.62
N LYS A 156 25.43 4.03 22.36
CA LYS A 156 24.77 3.26 21.31
C LYS A 156 25.67 3.18 20.08
N LYS A 157 26.53 2.15 20.08
CA LYS A 157 27.40 1.82 18.96
C LYS A 157 26.59 1.09 17.89
N ILE A 158 26.43 1.74 16.75
CA ILE A 158 25.73 1.21 15.57
C ILE A 158 26.71 1.05 14.42
N LEU A 159 26.26 0.40 13.35
CA LEU A 159 26.93 0.27 12.05
C LEU A 159 28.30 -0.40 12.16
N ARG A 160 28.44 -1.37 13.06
CA ARG A 160 29.66 -2.17 13.20
C ARG A 160 29.72 -3.27 12.14
N ARG A 161 30.93 -3.74 11.87
CA ARG A 161 31.18 -4.86 10.96
C ARG A 161 30.28 -6.05 11.33
N GLY A 162 29.54 -6.56 10.36
CA GLY A 162 28.62 -7.70 10.50
C GLY A 162 27.36 -7.41 11.32
N GLN A 163 27.12 -6.15 11.70
CA GLN A 163 25.95 -5.75 12.49
C GLN A 163 24.76 -5.41 11.58
N THR A 164 23.59 -5.84 12.03
CA THR A 164 22.30 -5.35 11.56
C THR A 164 21.76 -4.34 12.56
N ASP A 165 21.44 -3.14 12.11
CA ASP A 165 20.88 -2.07 12.92
C ASP A 165 19.51 -1.65 12.38
N VAL A 166 18.52 -1.54 13.27
CA VAL A 166 17.16 -1.11 12.91
C VAL A 166 16.91 0.30 13.42
N PHE A 167 16.38 1.15 12.55
CA PHE A 167 16.01 2.54 12.83
C PHE A 167 14.56 2.79 12.46
N THR A 168 13.91 3.71 13.18
CA THR A 168 12.56 4.16 12.86
C THR A 168 12.56 5.66 12.64
N PHE A 169 12.18 6.09 11.44
CA PHE A 169 12.11 7.50 11.08
C PHE A 169 10.73 7.88 10.56
N LYS A 170 10.22 9.01 11.02
CA LYS A 170 8.88 9.48 10.63
C LYS A 170 8.97 10.37 9.39
N SER A 171 8.17 10.06 8.38
CA SER A 171 7.99 10.92 7.20
C SER A 171 6.54 10.96 6.76
N ARG A 172 6.15 11.96 5.98
CA ARG A 172 4.87 11.88 5.26
C ARG A 172 4.90 10.67 4.31
N PRO A 173 3.77 10.04 3.98
CA PRO A 173 3.74 8.94 3.02
C PRO A 173 4.46 9.32 1.71
N LEU A 174 5.48 8.53 1.36
CA LEU A 174 6.36 8.82 0.23
C LEU A 174 5.88 8.20 -1.09
N GLY A 175 4.85 7.35 -1.00
CA GLY A 175 4.45 6.47 -2.09
C GLY A 175 5.38 5.26 -2.20
N GLU A 176 5.46 4.68 -3.38
CA GLU A 176 6.31 3.53 -3.64
C GLU A 176 7.79 3.96 -3.65
N LEU A 177 8.59 3.40 -2.74
CA LEU A 177 10.03 3.70 -2.69
C LEU A 177 10.73 3.17 -3.94
N ARG A 178 11.47 4.06 -4.61
CA ARG A 178 12.21 3.73 -5.84
C ARG A 178 13.71 3.82 -5.63
N ARG A 179 14.15 4.80 -4.85
CA ARG A 179 15.57 5.12 -4.67
C ARG A 179 15.83 5.56 -3.24
N ILE A 180 17.05 5.35 -2.77
CA ILE A 180 17.56 5.98 -1.56
C ILE A 180 18.85 6.73 -1.87
N ILE A 181 19.16 7.72 -1.05
CA ILE A 181 20.47 8.34 -1.01
C ILE A 181 21.07 8.04 0.36
N LEU A 182 22.22 7.38 0.36
CA LEU A 182 22.87 6.91 1.57
C LEU A 182 24.25 7.54 1.68
N GLY A 183 24.62 7.96 2.88
CA GLY A 183 25.91 8.55 3.09
C GLY A 183 26.41 8.44 4.51
N HIS A 184 27.60 8.99 4.67
CA HIS A 184 28.41 8.94 5.85
C HIS A 184 28.64 10.39 6.33
N GLN A 185 28.66 10.62 7.64
CA GLN A 185 28.80 11.96 8.20
C GLN A 185 29.66 11.90 9.46
N GLU A 186 30.63 12.80 9.54
CA GLU A 186 31.53 12.89 10.68
C GLU A 186 30.83 13.38 11.94
N ARG A 187 31.28 12.86 13.07
CA ARG A 187 30.86 13.21 14.42
C ARG A 187 31.65 14.43 14.89
N PRO A 188 30.99 15.52 15.28
CA PRO A 188 31.68 16.69 15.83
C PRO A 188 32.59 16.35 17.02
N GLU A 189 32.19 15.38 17.84
CA GLU A 189 32.92 14.97 19.04
C GLU A 189 33.99 13.89 18.81
N TYR A 190 34.11 13.35 17.59
CA TYR A 190 35.09 12.31 17.27
C TYR A 190 35.57 12.46 15.82
N GLN A 191 36.59 13.29 15.64
CA GLN A 191 37.23 13.49 14.35
C GLN A 191 37.98 12.24 13.92
N LEU A 192 37.94 11.94 12.62
CA LEU A 192 38.75 10.86 12.08
C LEU A 192 40.24 11.21 12.15
N PRO A 193 41.09 10.24 12.50
CA PRO A 193 42.54 10.44 12.45
C PRO A 193 43.06 10.56 11.00
N SER A 194 42.32 10.01 10.04
CA SER A 194 42.59 10.11 8.60
C SER A 194 41.28 10.12 7.80
N TYR A 195 41.21 10.97 6.78
CA TYR A 195 40.15 10.98 5.77
C TYR A 195 40.50 10.12 4.55
N GLU A 196 41.64 9.42 4.61
CA GLU A 196 42.11 8.50 3.60
C GLU A 196 42.07 7.06 4.14
N GLY A 197 41.64 6.12 3.31
CA GLY A 197 41.61 4.70 3.65
C GLY A 197 40.32 4.23 4.33
N ARG A 198 40.36 3.04 4.93
CA ARG A 198 39.14 2.33 5.40
C ARG A 198 38.47 2.96 6.62
N GLU A 199 39.18 3.77 7.40
CA GLU A 199 38.61 4.46 8.57
C GLU A 199 37.62 5.56 8.20
N ALA A 200 37.80 6.15 7.01
CA ALA A 200 36.90 7.13 6.42
C ALA A 200 35.72 6.50 5.67
N GLN A 201 35.63 5.16 5.66
CA GLN A 201 34.70 4.44 4.80
C GLN A 201 33.78 3.50 5.59
N TRP A 202 32.57 3.34 5.09
CA TRP A 202 31.57 2.43 5.65
C TRP A 202 31.03 1.51 4.57
N HIS A 203 31.18 0.19 4.71
CA HIS A 203 30.68 -0.77 3.73
C HIS A 203 29.34 -1.35 4.13
N VAL A 204 28.31 -0.97 3.37
CA VAL A 204 26.94 -1.44 3.55
C VAL A 204 26.67 -2.61 2.61
N ALA A 205 26.11 -3.70 3.14
CA ALA A 205 25.73 -4.86 2.34
C ALA A 205 24.41 -4.61 1.61
N HIS A 206 23.34 -4.41 2.38
CA HIS A 206 22.01 -4.06 1.88
C HIS A 206 21.23 -3.30 2.96
N ILE A 207 20.14 -2.66 2.53
CA ILE A 207 19.19 -2.00 3.42
C ILE A 207 17.79 -2.52 3.07
N THR A 208 16.99 -2.82 4.09
CA THR A 208 15.58 -3.16 3.94
C THR A 208 14.74 -2.07 4.58
N ILE A 209 13.72 -1.58 3.87
CA ILE A 209 12.83 -0.53 4.35
C ILE A 209 11.40 -1.04 4.35
N THR A 210 10.74 -0.97 5.50
CA THR A 210 9.33 -1.31 5.64
C THR A 210 8.51 -0.04 5.70
N ASP A 211 7.57 0.13 4.76
CA ASP A 211 6.51 1.12 4.87
C ASP A 211 5.36 0.54 5.71
N PRO A 212 5.18 0.98 6.97
CA PRO A 212 4.18 0.41 7.85
C PRO A 212 2.74 0.70 7.41
N SER A 213 2.52 1.72 6.58
CA SER A 213 1.18 2.08 6.09
C SER A 213 0.67 1.09 5.05
N THR A 214 1.58 0.46 4.31
CA THR A 214 1.25 -0.54 3.28
C THR A 214 1.69 -1.96 3.65
N GLY A 215 2.55 -2.10 4.65
CA GLY A 215 3.24 -3.36 4.95
C GLY A 215 4.31 -3.74 3.92
N THR A 216 4.58 -2.90 2.92
CA THR A 216 5.52 -3.21 1.83
C THR A 216 6.96 -3.13 2.34
N LYS A 217 7.75 -4.15 2.00
CA LYS A 217 9.20 -4.17 2.20
C LYS A 217 9.92 -3.86 0.88
N TYR A 218 10.91 -2.99 0.97
CA TYR A 218 11.76 -2.56 -0.13
C TYR A 218 13.20 -2.93 0.17
N GLU A 219 13.87 -3.62 -0.76
CA GLU A 219 15.25 -4.04 -0.60
C GLU A 219 16.19 -3.18 -1.46
N PHE A 220 17.27 -2.70 -0.87
CA PHE A 220 18.26 -1.86 -1.54
C PHE A 220 19.63 -2.56 -1.48
N PRO A 221 20.08 -3.21 -2.56
CA PRO A 221 21.39 -3.82 -2.61
C PRO A 221 22.47 -2.73 -2.72
N ILE A 222 23.21 -2.47 -1.64
CA ILE A 222 24.21 -1.41 -1.61
C ILE A 222 25.58 -1.93 -2.06
N ARG A 223 26.09 -2.95 -1.37
CA ARG A 223 27.37 -3.64 -1.61
C ARG A 223 28.54 -2.70 -1.96
N LYS A 224 28.60 -1.53 -1.32
CA LYS A 224 29.55 -0.45 -1.64
C LYS A 224 30.20 0.11 -0.37
N TRP A 225 31.47 0.49 -0.49
CA TRP A 225 32.18 1.36 0.46
C TRP A 225 31.73 2.81 0.25
N LEU A 226 31.11 3.40 1.26
CA LEU A 226 30.69 4.80 1.28
C LEU A 226 31.78 5.64 1.93
N ASP A 227 32.32 6.60 1.20
CA ASP A 227 33.36 7.50 1.69
C ASP A 227 32.74 8.69 2.43
N ILE A 228 33.34 9.10 3.56
CA ILE A 228 32.85 10.24 4.35
C ILE A 228 32.99 11.57 3.61
N ASN A 229 33.91 11.64 2.64
CA ASN A 229 34.09 12.81 1.80
C ASN A 229 32.98 12.96 0.75
N ASN A 230 32.18 11.92 0.52
CA ASN A 230 31.09 11.95 -0.44
C ASN A 230 29.83 12.55 0.18
N VAL A 231 29.12 13.38 -0.60
CA VAL A 231 27.83 13.98 -0.21
C VAL A 231 26.65 13.00 -0.20
N GLY A 232 26.93 11.71 -0.45
CA GLY A 232 25.97 10.60 -0.51
C GLY A 232 25.88 9.97 -1.89
N ASP A 233 25.61 8.67 -1.91
CA ASP A 233 25.45 7.86 -3.12
C ASP A 233 23.99 7.42 -3.29
N ALA A 234 23.51 7.37 -4.52
CA ALA A 234 22.15 6.96 -4.84
C ALA A 234 22.08 5.46 -5.16
N PHE A 235 21.10 4.76 -4.59
CA PHE A 235 20.88 3.33 -4.78
C PHE A 235 19.42 3.05 -5.14
N GLN A 236 19.20 2.25 -6.18
CA GLN A 236 17.87 1.86 -6.61
C GLN A 236 17.33 0.71 -5.77
N CYS A 237 16.01 0.68 -5.57
CA CYS A 237 15.33 -0.48 -5.02
C CYS A 237 15.54 -1.67 -5.96
N ALA A 238 15.82 -2.84 -5.40
CA ALA A 238 15.81 -4.07 -6.17
C ALA A 238 14.43 -4.25 -6.81
N GLU A 239 14.43 -4.52 -8.11
CA GLU A 239 13.24 -5.03 -8.76
C GLU A 239 12.90 -6.36 -8.09
N LYS A 240 11.63 -6.55 -7.72
CA LYS A 240 11.15 -7.83 -7.22
C LYS A 240 11.39 -8.86 -8.32
N GLN A 241 12.44 -9.68 -8.19
CA GLN A 241 12.57 -10.89 -8.99
C GLN A 241 11.46 -11.84 -8.54
N GLU A 242 10.36 -11.85 -9.28
CA GLU A 242 9.35 -12.89 -9.11
C GLU A 242 9.98 -14.24 -9.45
N ASP A 243 9.84 -15.20 -8.54
CA ASP A 243 10.30 -16.57 -8.76
C ASP A 243 9.75 -17.12 -10.09
N ALA A 244 10.56 -17.87 -10.84
CA ALA A 244 10.20 -18.43 -12.13
C ALA A 244 8.89 -19.27 -12.09
N VAL A 245 8.53 -19.81 -10.92
CA VAL A 245 7.28 -20.53 -10.67
C VAL A 245 6.06 -19.60 -10.73
N THR A 246 6.18 -18.37 -10.23
CA THR A 246 5.13 -17.34 -10.25
C THR A 246 4.93 -16.79 -11.66
N GLN A 247 6.03 -16.59 -12.41
CA GLN A 247 6.00 -16.22 -13.83
C GLN A 247 5.37 -17.30 -14.72
N GLN A 248 5.52 -18.58 -14.37
CA GLN A 248 4.85 -19.68 -15.08
C GLN A 248 3.36 -19.76 -14.73
N ARG A 249 2.97 -19.58 -13.45
CA ARG A 249 1.56 -19.52 -13.03
C ARG A 249 0.80 -18.36 -13.68
N HIS A 250 1.43 -17.19 -13.82
CA HIS A 250 0.81 -16.03 -14.48
C HIS A 250 0.61 -16.21 -15.99
N ARG A 251 1.19 -17.25 -16.60
CA ARG A 251 0.97 -17.63 -18.01
C ARG A 251 -0.07 -18.75 -18.19
N GLU A 252 -0.52 -19.37 -17.10
CA GLU A 252 -1.55 -20.40 -17.16
C GLU A 252 -2.94 -19.76 -17.11
N SER A 253 -3.82 -20.14 -18.04
CA SER A 253 -5.20 -19.68 -18.04
C SER A 253 -6.00 -20.40 -16.95
N ILE A 254 -6.52 -19.64 -15.99
CA ILE A 254 -7.43 -20.11 -14.96
C ILE A 254 -8.86 -20.07 -15.50
N LYS A 255 -9.59 -21.17 -15.31
CA LYS A 255 -10.99 -21.32 -15.68
C LYS A 255 -11.89 -21.12 -14.46
N TYR A 256 -12.65 -20.02 -14.44
CA TYR A 256 -13.64 -19.72 -13.43
C TYR A 256 -15.01 -20.25 -13.85
N LYS A 257 -15.69 -20.99 -12.97
CA LYS A 257 -17.11 -21.33 -13.13
C LYS A 257 -17.95 -20.25 -12.45
N VAL A 258 -18.80 -19.59 -13.22
CA VAL A 258 -19.76 -18.58 -12.72
C VAL A 258 -21.15 -19.19 -12.79
N THR A 259 -21.79 -19.39 -11.66
CA THR A 259 -23.18 -19.86 -11.57
C THR A 259 -24.07 -18.70 -11.20
N VAL A 260 -25.06 -18.40 -12.05
CA VAL A 260 -26.06 -17.35 -11.81
C VAL A 260 -27.39 -18.03 -11.49
N TYR A 261 -28.01 -17.63 -10.40
CA TYR A 261 -29.37 -18.03 -10.06
C TYR A 261 -30.30 -16.83 -10.18
N THR A 262 -31.32 -16.94 -11.02
CA THR A 262 -32.39 -15.96 -11.10
C THR A 262 -33.51 -16.37 -10.16
N GLY A 263 -33.91 -15.46 -9.26
CA GLY A 263 -34.92 -15.73 -8.24
C GLY A 263 -36.27 -16.20 -8.81
N ASP A 264 -37.00 -16.99 -8.01
CA ASP A 264 -38.33 -17.48 -8.35
C ASP A 264 -39.42 -16.52 -7.83
N VAL A 265 -39.39 -15.28 -8.34
CA VAL A 265 -40.41 -14.26 -8.06
C VAL A 265 -40.96 -13.69 -9.37
N ASP A 266 -42.18 -13.16 -9.33
CA ASP A 266 -42.83 -12.59 -10.50
C ASP A 266 -41.94 -11.52 -11.17
N ASN A 267 -41.75 -11.63 -12.49
CA ASN A 267 -40.90 -10.76 -13.32
C ASN A 267 -39.40 -10.72 -12.96
N ALA A 268 -38.85 -11.76 -12.32
CA ALA A 268 -37.41 -11.83 -12.01
C ALA A 268 -36.50 -12.04 -13.24
N GLY A 269 -37.04 -12.51 -14.37
CA GLY A 269 -36.27 -12.82 -15.57
C GLY A 269 -35.85 -11.60 -16.39
N THR A 270 -34.87 -11.76 -17.29
CA THR A 270 -34.38 -10.67 -18.14
C THR A 270 -33.88 -11.12 -19.51
N ASP A 271 -34.25 -10.39 -20.57
CA ASP A 271 -33.71 -10.54 -21.93
C ASP A 271 -32.50 -9.61 -22.20
N ALA A 272 -32.08 -8.82 -21.21
CA ALA A 272 -30.97 -7.88 -21.35
C ALA A 272 -29.62 -8.59 -21.47
N ASN A 273 -28.64 -7.90 -22.09
CA ASN A 273 -27.26 -8.38 -22.12
C ASN A 273 -26.64 -8.30 -20.70
N VAL A 274 -26.30 -9.45 -20.13
CA VAL A 274 -25.61 -9.54 -18.83
C VAL A 274 -24.11 -9.74 -19.03
N SER A 275 -23.28 -9.10 -18.21
CA SER A 275 -21.83 -9.28 -18.19
C SER A 275 -21.27 -9.25 -16.78
N ILE A 276 -20.10 -9.83 -16.57
CA ILE A 276 -19.39 -9.87 -15.29
C ILE A 276 -17.95 -9.40 -15.46
N ILE A 277 -17.37 -8.79 -14.43
CA ILE A 277 -15.94 -8.54 -14.31
C ILE A 277 -15.47 -9.29 -13.05
N ILE A 278 -14.45 -10.14 -13.19
CA ILE A 278 -13.81 -10.79 -12.04
C ILE A 278 -12.54 -10.00 -11.74
N TYR A 279 -12.34 -9.64 -10.47
CA TYR A 279 -11.18 -8.87 -10.00
C TYR A 279 -10.29 -9.76 -9.14
N GLY A 280 -8.98 -9.64 -9.30
CA GLY A 280 -7.98 -10.17 -8.38
C GLY A 280 -6.85 -9.18 -8.14
N THR A 281 -5.87 -9.54 -7.31
CA THR A 281 -4.74 -8.65 -6.95
C THR A 281 -3.85 -8.25 -8.12
N LEU A 282 -3.88 -8.96 -9.24
CA LEU A 282 -3.01 -8.77 -10.40
C LEU A 282 -3.73 -8.12 -11.59
N GLY A 283 -5.04 -7.88 -11.48
CA GLY A 283 -5.84 -7.28 -12.53
C GLY A 283 -7.28 -7.78 -12.54
N ASP A 284 -7.99 -7.50 -13.62
CA ASP A 284 -9.37 -7.93 -13.82
C ASP A 284 -9.59 -8.53 -15.20
N THR A 285 -10.70 -9.25 -15.37
CA THR A 285 -11.01 -9.91 -16.65
C THR A 285 -11.41 -8.95 -17.75
N GLY A 286 -11.67 -7.67 -17.45
CA GLY A 286 -12.55 -6.81 -18.22
C GLY A 286 -13.99 -7.34 -18.25
N PRO A 287 -14.92 -6.61 -18.89
CA PRO A 287 -16.31 -7.05 -19.07
C PRO A 287 -16.40 -8.36 -19.86
N ARG A 288 -16.93 -9.41 -19.23
CA ARG A 288 -17.17 -10.73 -19.82
C ARG A 288 -18.67 -10.94 -20.01
N PRO A 289 -19.19 -10.89 -21.25
CA PRO A 289 -20.60 -11.13 -21.51
C PRO A 289 -20.97 -12.57 -21.17
N LEU A 290 -22.01 -12.77 -20.38
CA LEU A 290 -22.54 -14.07 -20.01
C LEU A 290 -23.53 -14.52 -21.09
N LYS A 291 -23.04 -15.30 -22.07
CA LYS A 291 -23.83 -15.74 -23.23
C LYS A 291 -23.62 -17.22 -23.51
N GLN A 292 -24.69 -17.90 -23.86
CA GLN A 292 -24.69 -19.28 -24.35
C GLN A 292 -25.57 -19.34 -25.60
N LYS A 293 -25.03 -19.84 -26.71
CA LYS A 293 -25.77 -19.89 -27.98
C LYS A 293 -26.99 -20.80 -27.85
N GLY A 294 -28.15 -20.32 -28.30
CA GLY A 294 -29.37 -21.11 -28.36
C GLY A 294 -30.03 -21.39 -27.00
N ARG A 295 -29.62 -20.71 -25.93
CA ARG A 295 -30.29 -20.77 -24.64
C ARG A 295 -30.96 -19.45 -24.31
N ASN A 296 -32.17 -19.55 -23.76
CA ASN A 296 -32.78 -18.45 -23.05
C ASN A 296 -32.27 -18.48 -21.62
N LEU A 297 -31.59 -17.41 -21.22
CA LEU A 297 -30.78 -17.32 -20.01
C LEU A 297 -31.43 -16.34 -19.04
N PHE A 298 -31.13 -16.51 -17.75
CA PHE A 298 -31.62 -15.65 -16.68
C PHE A 298 -33.15 -15.65 -16.55
N GLU A 299 -33.79 -16.78 -16.83
CA GLU A 299 -35.22 -16.97 -16.63
C GLU A 299 -35.58 -17.15 -15.16
N ARG A 300 -36.83 -16.83 -14.80
CA ARG A 300 -37.33 -17.01 -13.44
C ARG A 300 -37.07 -18.43 -12.92
N GLY A 301 -36.47 -18.55 -11.74
CA GLY A 301 -36.14 -19.82 -11.10
C GLY A 301 -35.01 -20.61 -11.79
N GLN A 302 -34.34 -20.04 -12.79
CA GLN A 302 -33.30 -20.70 -13.57
C GLN A 302 -31.92 -20.59 -12.89
N VAL A 303 -31.12 -21.63 -13.07
CA VAL A 303 -29.68 -21.64 -12.79
C VAL A 303 -28.93 -21.73 -14.10
N ASP A 304 -28.02 -20.80 -14.35
CA ASP A 304 -27.17 -20.76 -15.54
C ASP A 304 -25.68 -20.78 -15.17
N ASP A 305 -24.95 -21.72 -15.77
CA ASP A 305 -23.52 -21.90 -15.55
C ASP A 305 -22.69 -21.36 -16.72
N PHE A 306 -21.69 -20.54 -16.44
CA PHE A 306 -20.76 -19.98 -17.41
C PHE A 306 -19.33 -20.32 -17.03
N PHE A 307 -18.44 -20.38 -18.03
CA PHE A 307 -17.01 -20.56 -17.81
C PHE A 307 -16.24 -19.37 -18.39
N ILE A 308 -15.38 -18.77 -17.58
CA ILE A 308 -14.53 -17.65 -17.98
C ILE A 308 -13.09 -18.10 -17.84
N GLU A 309 -12.37 -18.12 -18.95
CA GLU A 309 -10.95 -18.40 -18.98
C GLU A 309 -10.18 -17.07 -19.07
N THR A 310 -9.27 -16.87 -18.13
CA THR A 310 -8.46 -15.65 -18.02
C THR A 310 -7.10 -15.99 -17.44
N LEU A 311 -6.14 -15.07 -17.55
CA LEU A 311 -4.85 -15.21 -16.86
C LEU A 311 -5.05 -15.18 -15.35
N ASP A 312 -4.10 -15.70 -14.59
CA ASP A 312 -4.14 -15.63 -13.12
C ASP A 312 -4.34 -14.17 -12.66
N LEU A 313 -5.51 -13.92 -12.04
CA LEU A 313 -5.85 -12.61 -11.50
C LEU A 313 -5.25 -12.40 -10.11
N GLY A 314 -4.59 -13.41 -9.52
CA GLY A 314 -4.12 -13.41 -8.15
C GLY A 314 -5.19 -13.78 -7.12
N LYS A 315 -4.91 -13.54 -5.83
CA LYS A 315 -5.77 -13.97 -4.70
C LYS A 315 -6.85 -12.95 -4.31
#